data_AF-H2CHC2-F1
#
_entry.id   AF-H2CHC2-F1
#
_cell.length_a   1.000
_cell.length_b   1.000
_cell.length_c   1.000
_cell.angle_alpha   90.00
_cell.angle_beta   90.00
_cell.angle_gamma   90.00
#
_symmetry.space_group_name_H-M   'P 1'
#
loop_
_entity.id
_entity.type
_entity.pdbx_description
1 polymer ?
#
loop_
_entity_poly.entity_id
_entity_poly.type
_entity_poly.pdbx_seq_one_letter_code
_entity_poly.pdbx_strand_id
1 'polypeptide(L)'
;MNTLETLLEILKRLEELNQKLQEIPIPTSEDIYRRHMSDLHDSEESLMYQLRLLQEAHFIFMIHIVEPDDRLMIPGIYGYVVAKNEILHPLVAEYHRRLEQVYEAQLFKRKAASTIIRELMPEVKQYNNTPLGQILNISIMLEQYVRLIAEKPEEYEDYWKQVKLRQLLPDLEGVESVDMPGFGDLASDSDLGEEDSKGPVEKVVRRAVDTPEYQELARMDLSGSWGKAVEKYGVVFLMRVHLRKMEFDTLKRLMSRRRITREEDLRYLRDSLRVMEERFSLDRSMAHMIEPVRELKRIAQIRLNQFTILRKKLEDELDV
;
A
#
# COMPACT_ATOMS: atom_id res chain seq x y z
N MET A 1 -25.50 3.37 -5.80
CA MET A 1 -24.30 3.21 -6.62
C MET A 1 -23.47 2.10 -6.02
N ASN A 2 -22.94 1.22 -6.86
CA ASN A 2 -21.96 0.22 -6.42
C ASN A 2 -20.69 0.96 -5.96
N THR A 3 -19.94 0.41 -4.99
CA THR A 3 -18.72 1.04 -4.46
C THR A 3 -17.70 1.31 -5.56
N LEU A 4 -17.61 0.43 -6.55
CA LEU A 4 -16.77 0.58 -7.72
C LEU A 4 -17.22 1.74 -8.63
N GLU A 5 -18.53 1.89 -8.90
CA GLU A 5 -19.06 3.00 -9.70
C GLU A 5 -18.74 4.35 -9.06
N THR A 6 -18.87 4.44 -7.74
CA THR A 6 -18.55 5.66 -6.99
C THR A 6 -17.06 6.00 -7.08
N LEU A 7 -16.17 5.00 -6.96
CA LEU A 7 -14.72 5.21 -7.08
C LEU A 7 -14.31 5.74 -8.46
N LEU A 8 -14.95 5.25 -9.52
CA LEU A 8 -14.68 5.69 -10.89
C LEU A 8 -15.18 7.09 -11.16
N GLU A 9 -16.35 7.43 -10.63
CA GLU A 9 -16.90 8.77 -10.75
C GLU A 9 -16.04 9.80 -9.98
N ILE A 10 -15.52 9.45 -8.80
CA ILE A 10 -14.53 10.27 -8.09
C ILE A 10 -13.28 10.48 -8.95
N LEU A 11 -12.75 9.40 -9.52
CA LEU A 11 -11.54 9.46 -10.33
C LEU A 11 -11.73 10.37 -11.56
N LYS A 12 -12.86 10.23 -12.26
CA LYS A 12 -13.22 11.05 -13.41
C LYS A 12 -13.32 12.53 -13.05
N ARG A 13 -14.01 12.85 -11.95
CA ARG A 13 -14.13 14.24 -11.47
C ARG A 13 -12.78 14.82 -11.05
N LEU A 14 -11.93 14.04 -10.38
CA LEU A 14 -10.57 14.46 -10.04
C LEU A 14 -9.74 14.73 -11.30
N GLU A 15 -9.85 13.88 -12.32
CA GLU A 15 -9.18 14.08 -13.61
C GLU A 15 -9.64 15.37 -14.29
N GLU A 16 -10.94 15.64 -14.35
CA GLU A 16 -11.48 16.90 -14.89
C GLU A 16 -11.01 18.13 -14.09
N LEU A 17 -10.91 18.05 -12.76
CA LEU A 17 -10.40 19.13 -11.92
C LEU A 17 -8.90 19.37 -12.14
N ASN A 18 -8.10 18.31 -12.18
CA ASN A 18 -6.67 18.41 -12.36
C ASN A 18 -6.29 18.94 -13.76
N GLN A 19 -7.14 18.74 -14.77
CA GLN A 19 -6.96 19.31 -16.11
C GLN A 19 -7.31 20.81 -16.18
N LYS A 20 -8.15 21.32 -15.28
CA LYS A 20 -8.55 22.74 -15.23
C LYS A 20 -7.50 23.61 -14.53
N LEU A 21 -6.40 23.86 -15.24
CA LEU A 21 -5.23 24.61 -14.73
C LEU A 21 -5.52 26.07 -14.33
N GLN A 22 -6.62 26.67 -14.80
CA GLN A 22 -6.95 28.08 -14.55
C GLN A 22 -7.50 28.34 -13.14
N GLU A 23 -7.96 27.31 -12.44
CA GLU A 23 -8.53 27.43 -11.09
C GLU A 23 -7.55 26.94 -10.01
N ILE A 24 -8.04 26.24 -8.98
CA ILE A 24 -7.26 25.50 -8.00
C ILE A 24 -7.24 24.04 -8.50
N PRO A 25 -6.26 23.66 -9.34
CA PRO A 25 -6.32 22.36 -10.03
C PRO A 25 -6.10 21.18 -9.08
N ILE A 26 -5.52 21.40 -7.90
CA ILE A 26 -5.32 20.38 -6.88
C ILE A 26 -6.34 20.61 -5.76
N PRO A 27 -7.47 19.88 -5.74
CA PRO A 27 -8.44 19.98 -4.67
C PRO A 27 -7.81 19.52 -3.35
N THR A 28 -8.16 20.20 -2.28
CA THR A 28 -7.64 19.98 -0.93
C THR A 28 -8.63 19.21 -0.07
N SER A 29 -8.16 18.68 1.06
CA SER A 29 -9.01 18.05 2.07
C SER A 29 -10.12 18.97 2.59
N GLU A 30 -9.95 20.30 2.54
CA GLU A 30 -10.93 21.25 3.08
C GLU A 30 -12.10 21.55 2.11
N ASP A 31 -11.87 21.41 0.81
CA ASP A 31 -12.82 21.82 -0.23
C ASP A 31 -13.32 20.66 -1.10
N ILE A 32 -12.59 19.54 -1.19
CA ILE A 32 -12.98 18.39 -2.01
C ILE A 32 -14.39 17.89 -1.72
N TYR A 33 -14.75 17.71 -0.45
CA TYR A 33 -16.07 17.24 -0.06
C TYR A 33 -17.14 18.29 -0.39
N ARG A 34 -16.98 19.51 0.12
CA ARG A 34 -18.00 20.56 0.06
C ARG A 34 -18.24 21.13 -1.34
N ARG A 35 -17.21 21.19 -2.19
CA ARG A 35 -17.30 21.83 -3.51
C ARG A 35 -17.45 20.85 -4.67
N HIS A 36 -16.97 19.62 -4.52
CA HIS A 36 -16.80 18.72 -5.67
C HIS A 36 -17.51 17.37 -5.54
N MET A 37 -17.80 16.93 -4.32
CA MET A 37 -18.23 15.55 -4.06
C MET A 37 -19.42 15.43 -3.09
N SER A 38 -20.08 16.55 -2.75
CA SER A 38 -21.19 16.57 -1.78
C SER A 38 -22.44 15.84 -2.26
N ASP A 39 -22.57 15.65 -3.57
CA ASP A 39 -23.65 14.92 -4.24
C ASP A 39 -23.38 13.41 -4.34
N LEU A 40 -22.12 12.99 -4.20
CA LEU A 40 -21.68 11.60 -4.32
C LEU A 40 -21.62 10.85 -2.99
N HIS A 41 -21.45 11.57 -1.89
CA HIS A 41 -21.24 10.98 -0.57
C HIS A 41 -22.16 11.57 0.49
N ASP A 42 -22.73 10.69 1.31
CA ASP A 42 -23.52 11.08 2.48
C ASP A 42 -22.66 11.64 3.62
N SER A 43 -21.35 11.32 3.64
CA SER A 43 -20.42 11.76 4.67
C SER A 43 -19.00 12.01 4.14
N GLU A 44 -18.32 12.97 4.75
CA GLU A 44 -16.92 13.29 4.47
C GLU A 44 -15.99 12.10 4.80
N GLU A 45 -16.29 11.35 5.86
CA GLU A 45 -15.51 10.16 6.25
C GLU A 45 -15.53 9.08 5.16
N SER A 46 -16.67 8.88 4.50
CA SER A 46 -16.80 7.92 3.40
C SER A 46 -15.95 8.32 2.19
N LEU A 47 -15.98 9.60 1.80
CA LEU A 47 -15.13 10.13 0.73
C LEU A 47 -13.64 9.95 1.07
N MET A 48 -13.24 10.29 2.29
CA MET A 48 -11.84 10.15 2.73
C MET A 48 -11.37 8.69 2.73
N TYR A 49 -12.25 7.75 3.09
CA TYR A 49 -11.96 6.31 2.96
C TYR A 49 -11.75 5.91 1.51
N GLN A 50 -12.61 6.36 0.59
CA GLN A 50 -12.51 6.04 -0.83
C GLN A 50 -11.28 6.66 -1.50
N LEU A 51 -10.91 7.89 -1.14
CA LEU A 51 -9.67 8.53 -1.60
C LEU A 51 -8.43 7.75 -1.14
N ARG A 52 -8.43 7.22 0.09
CA ARG A 52 -7.34 6.34 0.56
C ARG A 52 -7.29 5.04 -0.23
N LEU A 53 -8.43 4.44 -0.57
CA LEU A 53 -8.46 3.25 -1.43
C LEU A 53 -7.87 3.54 -2.82
N LEU A 54 -8.26 4.65 -3.44
CA LEU A 54 -7.70 5.09 -4.73
C LEU A 54 -6.19 5.35 -4.65
N GLN A 55 -5.72 5.90 -3.52
CA GLN A 55 -4.29 6.10 -3.27
C GLN A 55 -3.54 4.77 -3.14
N GLU A 56 -4.06 3.82 -2.36
CA GLU A 56 -3.44 2.50 -2.18
C GLU A 56 -3.43 1.67 -3.46
N ALA A 57 -4.40 1.91 -4.35
CA ALA A 57 -4.48 1.34 -5.68
C ALA A 57 -3.66 2.11 -6.75
N HIS A 58 -2.90 3.15 -6.37
CA HIS A 58 -2.06 3.97 -7.25
C HIS A 58 -2.82 4.73 -8.35
N PHE A 59 -4.13 4.96 -8.18
CA PHE A 59 -4.90 5.82 -9.09
C PHE A 59 -4.65 7.30 -8.84
N ILE A 60 -4.41 7.68 -7.57
CA ILE A 60 -4.16 9.05 -7.17
C ILE A 60 -2.93 9.15 -6.26
N PHE A 61 -2.29 10.31 -6.27
CA PHE A 61 -1.32 10.74 -5.29
C PHE A 61 -1.95 11.72 -4.30
N MET A 62 -1.48 11.63 -3.06
CA MET A 62 -1.87 12.55 -1.98
C MET A 62 -0.66 13.43 -1.62
N ILE A 63 -0.76 14.73 -1.87
CA ILE A 63 0.25 15.74 -1.55
C ILE A 63 0.02 16.23 -0.12
N HIS A 64 1.04 16.18 0.72
CA HIS A 64 1.02 16.88 2.00
C HIS A 64 1.36 18.36 1.75
N ILE A 65 0.34 19.21 1.62
CA ILE A 65 0.53 20.65 1.35
C ILE A 65 1.01 21.35 2.61
N VAL A 66 0.37 21.04 3.74
CA VAL A 66 0.72 21.56 5.07
C VAL A 66 0.90 20.37 6.01
N GLU A 67 2.10 20.23 6.59
CA GLU A 67 2.34 19.23 7.64
C GLU A 67 1.53 19.59 8.91
N PRO A 68 0.88 18.61 9.55
CA PRO A 68 0.18 18.84 10.81
C PRO A 68 1.17 19.26 11.90
N ASP A 69 0.80 20.29 12.66
CA ASP A 69 1.59 20.74 13.82
C ASP A 69 0.75 20.57 15.08
N ASP A 70 1.02 19.50 15.83
CA ASP A 70 0.34 19.17 17.09
C ASP A 70 0.53 20.25 18.16
N ARG A 71 1.64 21.02 18.10
CA ARG A 71 1.92 22.09 19.07
C ARG A 71 1.07 23.32 18.81
N LEU A 72 0.79 23.61 17.54
CA LEU A 72 -0.03 24.73 17.11
C LEU A 72 -1.49 24.33 16.85
N MET A 73 -1.84 23.05 17.04
CA MET A 73 -3.17 22.48 16.71
C MET A 73 -3.60 22.76 15.26
N ILE A 74 -2.64 22.83 14.34
CA ILE A 74 -2.93 23.08 12.92
C ILE A 74 -3.20 21.72 12.25
N PRO A 75 -4.42 21.49 11.72
CA PRO A 75 -4.69 20.28 10.95
C PRO A 75 -3.87 20.28 9.66
N GLY A 76 -3.34 19.11 9.29
CA GLY A 76 -2.62 18.97 8.02
C GLY A 76 -3.57 19.13 6.83
N ILE A 77 -3.08 19.78 5.77
CA ILE A 77 -3.84 19.97 4.53
C ILE A 77 -3.28 19.02 3.48
N TYR A 78 -4.15 18.21 2.90
CA TYR A 78 -3.82 17.23 1.88
C TYR A 78 -4.39 17.68 0.53
N GLY A 79 -3.62 17.51 -0.55
CA GLY A 79 -4.05 17.73 -1.93
C GLY A 79 -4.15 16.42 -2.69
N TYR A 80 -5.10 16.30 -3.62
CA TYR A 80 -5.32 15.07 -4.38
C TYR A 80 -5.06 15.27 -5.87
N VAL A 81 -4.25 14.38 -6.47
CA VAL A 81 -3.87 14.46 -7.89
C VAL A 81 -3.92 13.08 -8.53
N VAL A 82 -4.42 12.97 -9.76
CA VAL A 82 -4.45 11.72 -10.51
C VAL A 82 -3.05 11.29 -10.96
N ALA A 83 -2.73 10.00 -10.80
CA ALA A 83 -1.44 9.40 -11.15
C ALA A 83 -1.35 9.06 -12.65
N LYS A 84 -1.37 10.09 -13.50
CA LYS A 84 -1.16 10.03 -14.95
C LYS A 84 -0.15 11.09 -15.37
N ASN A 85 0.82 10.71 -16.21
CA ASN A 85 1.84 11.65 -16.72
C ASN A 85 1.22 12.82 -17.51
N GLU A 86 0.15 12.55 -18.26
CA GLU A 86 -0.61 13.57 -19.02
C GLU A 86 -1.18 14.67 -18.14
N ILE A 87 -1.46 14.38 -16.86
CA ILE A 87 -1.98 15.32 -15.88
C ILE A 87 -0.84 15.94 -15.07
N LEU A 88 0.13 15.12 -14.65
CA LEU A 88 1.23 15.57 -13.79
C LEU A 88 2.17 16.56 -14.49
N HIS A 89 2.53 16.34 -15.76
CA HIS A 89 3.46 17.24 -16.45
C HIS A 89 2.91 18.68 -16.61
N PRO A 90 1.65 18.90 -17.06
CA PRO A 90 1.05 20.22 -17.07
C PRO A 90 0.95 20.85 -15.68
N LEU A 91 0.63 20.06 -14.64
CA LEU A 91 0.58 20.55 -13.26
C LEU A 91 1.96 21.02 -12.78
N VAL A 92 3.04 20.27 -13.05
CA VAL A 92 4.41 20.69 -12.72
C VAL A 92 4.71 22.04 -13.36
N ALA A 93 4.42 22.20 -14.66
CA ALA A 93 4.68 23.45 -15.36
C ALA A 93 3.90 24.63 -14.76
N GLU A 94 2.62 24.45 -14.43
CA GLU A 94 1.79 25.50 -13.84
C GLU A 94 2.23 25.85 -12.41
N TYR A 95 2.52 24.86 -11.56
CA TYR A 95 2.97 25.13 -10.19
C TYR A 95 4.39 25.72 -10.13
N HIS A 96 5.26 25.42 -11.10
CA HIS A 96 6.52 26.14 -11.27
C HIS A 96 6.28 27.61 -11.59
N ARG A 97 5.38 27.91 -12.52
CA ARG A 97 5.01 29.29 -12.86
C ARG A 97 4.43 30.03 -11.66
N ARG A 98 3.56 29.39 -10.89
CA ARG A 98 2.98 29.96 -9.66
C ARG A 98 4.04 30.18 -8.59
N LEU A 99 4.99 29.25 -8.44
CA LEU A 99 6.10 29.39 -7.49
C LEU A 99 6.97 30.60 -7.81
N GLU A 100 7.32 30.78 -9.08
CA GLU A 100 8.10 31.93 -9.55
C GLU A 100 7.39 33.25 -9.27
N GLN A 101 6.07 33.32 -9.53
CA GLN A 101 5.26 34.51 -9.27
C GLN A 101 5.19 34.85 -7.78
N VAL A 102 4.92 33.87 -6.92
CA VAL A 102 4.80 34.10 -5.47
C VAL A 102 6.16 34.44 -4.85
N TYR A 103 7.23 33.81 -5.33
CA TYR A 103 8.59 34.13 -4.92
C TYR A 103 8.98 35.56 -5.33
N GLU A 104 8.71 35.96 -6.59
CA GLU A 104 8.96 37.32 -7.08
C GLU A 104 8.17 38.35 -6.25
N ALA A 105 6.90 38.08 -5.95
CA ALA A 105 6.06 38.98 -5.18
C ALA A 105 6.54 39.17 -3.73
N GLN A 106 7.11 38.14 -3.10
CA GLN A 106 7.57 38.21 -1.71
C GLN A 106 9.00 38.72 -1.55
N LEU A 107 9.90 38.35 -2.47
CA LEU A 107 11.34 38.60 -2.34
C LEU A 107 11.89 39.59 -3.38
N PHE A 108 11.04 40.11 -4.28
CA PHE A 108 11.38 41.07 -5.35
C PHE A 108 12.55 40.61 -6.23
N LYS A 109 12.73 39.29 -6.37
CA LYS A 109 13.78 38.67 -7.17
C LYS A 109 13.17 37.63 -8.09
N ARG A 110 13.54 37.68 -9.38
CA ARG A 110 13.18 36.65 -10.35
C ARG A 110 14.20 35.53 -10.32
N LYS A 111 13.73 34.30 -10.13
CA LYS A 111 14.53 33.07 -10.21
C LYS A 111 13.65 32.00 -10.83
N ALA A 112 14.27 31.04 -11.51
CA ALA A 112 13.55 29.87 -12.02
C ALA A 112 13.11 28.97 -10.86
N ALA A 113 11.97 28.29 -11.01
CA ALA A 113 11.39 27.40 -9.99
C ALA A 113 12.40 26.39 -9.43
N SER A 114 13.19 25.74 -10.27
CA SER A 114 14.22 24.77 -9.85
C SER A 114 15.31 25.38 -8.95
N THR A 115 15.65 26.65 -9.17
CA THR A 115 16.61 27.38 -8.34
C THR A 115 15.98 27.76 -7.00
N ILE A 116 14.72 28.22 -7.03
CA ILE A 116 13.93 28.54 -5.83
C ILE A 116 13.79 27.30 -4.95
N ILE A 117 13.42 26.16 -5.54
CA ILE A 117 13.29 24.88 -4.84
C ILE A 117 14.60 24.53 -4.14
N ARG A 118 15.73 24.53 -4.85
CA ARG A 118 17.03 24.19 -4.27
C ARG A 118 17.46 25.12 -3.13
N GLU A 119 17.12 26.39 -3.23
CA GLU A 119 17.46 27.42 -2.23
C GLU A 119 16.62 27.31 -0.97
N LEU A 120 15.31 27.11 -1.12
CA LEU A 120 14.38 27.03 0.00
C LEU A 120 14.30 25.63 0.62
N MET A 121 14.77 24.58 -0.07
CA MET A 121 14.73 23.19 0.39
C MET A 121 15.28 23.00 1.82
N PRO A 122 16.45 23.54 2.20
CA PRO A 122 16.98 23.36 3.56
C PRO A 122 16.05 23.90 4.66
N GLU A 123 15.21 24.88 4.33
CA GLU A 123 14.37 25.62 5.27
C GLU A 123 12.86 25.41 5.03
N VAL A 124 12.45 24.42 4.23
CA VAL A 124 11.05 24.17 3.86
C VAL A 124 10.10 24.15 5.06
N LYS A 125 10.52 23.57 6.18
CA LYS A 125 9.70 23.50 7.41
C LYS A 125 9.33 24.87 7.97
N GLN A 126 10.18 25.88 7.78
CA GLN A 126 9.91 27.26 8.23
C GLN A 126 8.77 27.89 7.43
N TYR A 127 8.54 27.42 6.20
CA TYR A 127 7.55 27.95 5.29
C TYR A 127 6.24 27.14 5.26
N ASN A 128 6.12 26.05 6.03
CA ASN A 128 5.03 25.05 5.97
C ASN A 128 3.59 25.65 5.93
N ASN A 129 3.37 26.78 6.60
CA ASN A 129 2.06 27.45 6.68
C ASN A 129 1.95 28.74 5.84
N THR A 130 2.94 29.02 5.00
CA THR A 130 2.97 30.23 4.15
C THR A 130 2.49 29.91 2.73
N PRO A 131 1.89 30.86 1.99
CA PRO A 131 1.52 30.63 0.60
C PRO A 131 2.69 30.19 -0.29
N LEU A 132 3.89 30.72 0.00
CA LEU A 132 5.11 30.32 -0.70
C LEU A 132 5.48 28.86 -0.39
N GLY A 133 5.44 28.47 0.88
CA GLY A 133 5.74 27.09 1.28
C GLY A 133 4.72 26.08 0.79
N GLN A 134 3.43 26.42 0.76
CA GLN A 134 2.38 25.56 0.20
C GLN A 134 2.63 25.27 -1.29
N ILE A 135 2.90 26.30 -2.09
CA ILE A 135 3.20 26.16 -3.52
C ILE A 135 4.53 25.44 -3.75
N LEU A 136 5.53 25.72 -2.90
CA LEU A 136 6.82 25.05 -2.91
C LEU A 136 6.67 23.54 -2.66
N ASN A 137 5.92 23.16 -1.61
CA ASN A 137 5.63 21.77 -1.27
C ASN A 137 4.94 21.05 -2.42
N ILE A 138 3.90 21.67 -3.00
CA ILE A 138 3.21 21.09 -4.16
C ILE A 138 4.19 20.89 -5.33
N SER A 139 5.01 21.90 -5.65
CA SER A 139 5.97 21.83 -6.76
C SER A 139 6.98 20.68 -6.56
N ILE A 140 7.54 20.56 -5.36
CA ILE A 140 8.48 19.49 -5.00
C ILE A 140 7.81 18.12 -5.13
N MET A 141 6.61 17.95 -4.57
CA MET A 141 5.91 16.66 -4.58
C MET A 141 5.51 16.23 -5.99
N LEU A 142 5.05 17.16 -6.83
CA LEU A 142 4.73 16.86 -8.23
C LEU A 142 5.97 16.39 -9.01
N GLU A 143 7.13 17.04 -8.84
CA GLU A 143 8.38 16.56 -9.44
C GLU A 143 8.75 15.15 -8.96
N GLN A 144 8.56 14.87 -7.67
CA GLN A 144 8.83 13.56 -7.10
C GLN A 144 7.90 12.49 -7.68
N TYR A 145 6.62 12.80 -7.90
CA TYR A 145 5.67 11.85 -8.48
C TYR A 145 5.97 11.52 -9.93
N VAL A 146 6.36 12.51 -10.74
CA VAL A 146 6.82 12.26 -12.12
C VAL A 146 8.04 11.33 -12.12
N ARG A 147 9.00 11.54 -11.22
CA ARG A 147 10.16 10.64 -11.08
C ARG A 147 9.76 9.25 -10.61
N LEU A 148 8.81 9.17 -9.68
CA LEU A 148 8.35 7.91 -9.11
C LEU A 148 7.63 7.04 -10.14
N ILE A 149 6.81 7.64 -11.02
CA ILE A 149 6.23 6.92 -12.17
C ILE A 149 7.34 6.44 -13.11
N ALA A 150 8.36 7.26 -13.38
CA ALA A 150 9.47 6.89 -14.25
C ALA A 150 10.36 5.77 -13.67
N GLU A 151 10.53 5.72 -12.35
CA GLU A 151 11.30 4.68 -11.66
C GLU A 151 10.57 3.33 -11.66
N LYS A 152 9.23 3.35 -11.67
CA LYS A 152 8.40 2.15 -11.55
C LYS A 152 7.17 2.20 -12.47
N PRO A 153 7.34 2.17 -13.79
CA PRO A 153 6.22 2.30 -14.72
C PRO A 153 5.17 1.19 -14.53
N GLU A 154 5.62 -0.03 -14.23
CA GLU A 154 4.78 -1.21 -14.00
C GLU A 154 3.71 -1.01 -12.91
N GLU A 155 4.03 -0.27 -11.84
CA GLU A 155 3.10 -0.01 -10.73
C GLU A 155 2.01 1.02 -11.09
N TYR A 156 2.15 1.73 -12.22
CA TYR A 156 1.24 2.77 -12.68
C TYR A 156 0.51 2.42 -13.98
N GLU A 157 0.70 1.21 -14.49
CA GLU A 157 -0.11 0.66 -15.58
C GLU A 157 -1.53 0.33 -15.10
N ASP A 158 -2.50 0.44 -16.02
CA ASP A 158 -3.91 0.25 -15.70
C ASP A 158 -4.20 -1.18 -15.20
N TYR A 159 -3.49 -2.17 -15.73
CA TYR A 159 -3.58 -3.56 -15.27
C TYR A 159 -3.22 -3.68 -13.78
N TRP A 160 -2.10 -3.08 -13.37
CA TRP A 160 -1.64 -3.13 -11.98
C TRP A 160 -2.61 -2.43 -11.04
N LYS A 161 -3.07 -1.23 -11.43
CA LYS A 161 -4.06 -0.44 -10.68
C LYS A 161 -5.36 -1.22 -10.45
N GLN A 162 -5.86 -1.92 -11.47
CA GLN A 162 -7.06 -2.75 -11.39
C GLN A 162 -6.86 -3.97 -10.47
N VAL A 163 -5.75 -4.70 -10.62
CA VAL A 163 -5.44 -5.86 -9.75
C VAL A 163 -5.33 -5.42 -8.29
N LYS A 164 -4.66 -4.29 -8.03
CA LYS A 164 -4.56 -3.70 -6.70
C LYS A 164 -5.93 -3.31 -6.12
N LEU A 165 -6.78 -2.66 -6.92
CA LEU A 165 -8.12 -2.26 -6.48
C LEU A 165 -8.98 -3.47 -6.11
N ARG A 166 -8.94 -4.55 -6.92
CA ARG A 166 -9.64 -5.80 -6.63
C ARG A 166 -9.15 -6.46 -5.34
N GLN A 167 -7.84 -6.42 -5.05
CA GLN A 167 -7.30 -6.94 -3.79
C GLN A 167 -7.77 -6.14 -2.57
N LEU A 168 -8.04 -4.83 -2.74
CA LEU A 168 -8.51 -3.94 -1.67
C LEU A 168 -10.02 -4.01 -1.44
N LEU A 169 -10.80 -4.54 -2.41
CA LEU A 169 -12.22 -4.83 -2.29
C LEU A 169 -12.48 -6.36 -2.30
N PRO A 170 -12.19 -7.09 -1.20
CA PRO A 170 -12.39 -8.53 -1.12
C PRO A 170 -13.86 -8.98 -1.15
N ASP A 171 -14.82 -8.07 -0.95
CA ASP A 171 -16.26 -8.39 -0.87
C ASP A 171 -17.02 -8.37 -2.22
N LEU A 172 -16.32 -8.21 -3.35
CA LEU A 172 -16.91 -8.38 -4.69
C LEU A 172 -16.72 -9.81 -5.19
N GLU A 173 -17.20 -10.80 -4.43
CA GLU A 173 -17.48 -12.13 -4.98
C GLU A 173 -18.63 -11.99 -5.99
N GLY A 174 -18.34 -12.08 -7.28
CA GLY A 174 -19.36 -12.27 -8.33
C GLY A 174 -19.45 -11.24 -9.44
N VAL A 175 -18.44 -10.41 -9.67
CA VAL A 175 -18.39 -9.59 -10.89
C VAL A 175 -17.52 -10.29 -11.93
N GLU A 176 -18.17 -11.17 -12.71
CA GLU A 176 -17.71 -11.54 -14.05
C GLU A 176 -17.33 -10.28 -14.81
N SER A 177 -16.24 -10.33 -15.58
CA SER A 177 -15.75 -9.32 -16.52
C SER A 177 -16.69 -8.15 -16.77
N VAL A 178 -16.64 -7.13 -15.90
CA VAL A 178 -17.22 -5.83 -16.24
C VAL A 178 -16.14 -5.13 -17.05
N ASP A 179 -16.35 -5.16 -18.35
CA ASP A 179 -15.73 -4.23 -19.28
C ASP A 179 -15.94 -2.82 -18.72
N MET A 180 -14.83 -2.22 -18.33
CA MET A 180 -14.77 -0.86 -17.81
C MET A 180 -14.98 0.11 -18.99
N PRO A 181 -16.13 0.80 -19.11
CA PRO A 181 -16.36 1.69 -20.23
C PRO A 181 -15.46 2.93 -20.06
N GLY A 182 -14.43 3.06 -20.89
CA GLY A 182 -13.53 4.23 -20.92
C GLY A 182 -12.04 3.95 -20.80
N PHE A 183 -11.62 2.69 -20.65
CA PHE A 183 -10.21 2.28 -20.72
C PHE A 183 -10.07 1.17 -21.77
N GLY A 184 -9.30 1.44 -22.83
CA GLY A 184 -9.38 0.76 -24.12
C GLY A 184 -9.16 -0.76 -24.12
N ASP A 185 -9.91 -1.40 -25.03
CA ASP A 185 -9.82 -2.79 -25.47
C ASP A 185 -8.38 -3.21 -25.83
N LEU A 186 -7.76 -4.05 -25.00
CA LEU A 186 -6.57 -4.84 -25.37
C LEU A 186 -6.61 -6.27 -24.82
N ALA A 187 -7.80 -6.82 -24.55
CA ALA A 187 -7.98 -8.21 -24.14
C ALA A 187 -8.95 -8.97 -25.05
N SER A 188 -8.77 -8.84 -26.36
CA SER A 188 -9.36 -9.76 -27.34
C SER A 188 -8.32 -10.08 -28.41
N ASP A 189 -7.37 -10.95 -28.07
CA ASP A 189 -6.79 -11.96 -28.97
C ASP A 189 -5.52 -12.54 -28.34
N SER A 190 -5.66 -13.73 -27.77
CA SER A 190 -4.64 -14.77 -27.88
C SER A 190 -5.32 -16.12 -27.70
N ASP A 191 -6.05 -16.49 -28.75
CA ASP A 191 -6.26 -17.88 -29.13
C ASP A 191 -4.89 -18.55 -29.33
N LEU A 192 -4.54 -19.48 -28.43
CA LEU A 192 -3.45 -20.44 -28.63
C LEU A 192 -3.88 -21.80 -28.05
N GLY A 193 -4.66 -22.51 -28.86
CA GLY A 193 -4.36 -23.89 -29.27
C GLY A 193 -4.19 -24.94 -28.18
N GLU A 194 -5.25 -25.72 -27.99
CA GLU A 194 -5.16 -27.10 -27.52
C GLU A 194 -4.27 -27.92 -28.48
N GLU A 195 -3.14 -28.45 -28.00
CA GLU A 195 -2.55 -29.65 -28.60
C GLU A 195 -2.15 -30.68 -27.53
N ASP A 196 -2.83 -31.80 -27.64
CA ASP A 196 -2.71 -33.05 -26.93
C ASP A 196 -1.36 -33.73 -27.25
N SER A 197 -0.55 -34.05 -26.24
CA SER A 197 0.55 -35.01 -26.42
C SER A 197 0.86 -35.79 -25.13
N LYS A 198 0.30 -37.01 -25.11
CA LYS A 198 0.63 -38.08 -24.16
C LYS A 198 2.09 -38.54 -24.35
N GLY A 199 2.87 -38.50 -23.27
CA GLY A 199 4.18 -39.15 -23.12
C GLY A 199 4.42 -39.54 -21.64
N PRO A 200 5.21 -40.58 -21.34
CA PRO A 200 5.06 -41.39 -20.14
C PRO A 200 5.65 -40.74 -18.89
N VAL A 201 4.94 -40.88 -17.77
CA VAL A 201 5.29 -40.35 -16.46
C VAL A 201 6.34 -41.26 -15.79
N GLU A 202 7.60 -40.85 -15.80
CA GLU A 202 8.59 -41.38 -14.86
C GLU A 202 8.28 -40.87 -13.45
N LYS A 203 8.00 -41.80 -12.53
CA LYS A 203 7.80 -41.52 -11.09
C LYS A 203 9.11 -41.03 -10.47
N VAL A 204 9.36 -39.73 -10.56
CA VAL A 204 10.30 -39.04 -9.68
C VAL A 204 9.65 -38.99 -8.30
N VAL A 205 10.26 -39.65 -7.31
CA VAL A 205 9.88 -39.54 -5.89
C VAL A 205 10.13 -38.09 -5.46
N ARG A 206 9.12 -37.23 -5.62
CA ARG A 206 9.12 -35.84 -5.17
C ARG A 206 9.00 -35.85 -3.65
N ARG A 207 9.90 -35.16 -2.97
CA ARG A 207 9.81 -35.03 -1.50
C ARG A 207 8.56 -34.19 -1.20
N ALA A 208 7.89 -34.43 -0.07
CA ALA A 208 6.68 -33.72 0.35
C ALA A 208 6.83 -32.17 0.47
N VAL A 209 8.06 -31.65 0.36
CA VAL A 209 8.41 -30.22 0.34
C VAL A 209 8.28 -29.59 -1.06
N ASP A 210 8.21 -30.42 -2.10
CA ASP A 210 8.24 -30.00 -3.51
C ASP A 210 6.84 -29.96 -4.14
N THR A 211 5.77 -30.11 -3.35
CA THR A 211 4.39 -30.01 -3.85
C THR A 211 3.94 -28.55 -3.98
N PRO A 212 3.14 -28.21 -5.00
CA PRO A 212 2.66 -26.85 -5.22
C PRO A 212 1.86 -26.33 -4.02
N GLU A 213 1.11 -27.21 -3.34
CA GLU A 213 0.34 -26.89 -2.13
C GLU A 213 1.26 -26.50 -0.95
N TYR A 214 2.39 -27.19 -0.78
CA TYR A 214 3.37 -26.82 0.25
C TYR A 214 4.02 -25.46 -0.05
N GLN A 215 4.31 -25.19 -1.33
CA GLN A 215 4.88 -23.92 -1.76
C GLN A 215 3.89 -22.75 -1.57
N GLU A 216 2.60 -22.97 -1.80
CA GLU A 216 1.56 -21.96 -1.54
C GLU A 216 1.39 -21.63 -0.06
N LEU A 217 1.44 -22.64 0.82
CA LEU A 217 1.40 -22.39 2.27
C LEU A 217 2.67 -21.74 2.79
N ALA A 218 3.83 -22.08 2.22
CA ALA A 218 5.11 -21.50 2.60
C ALA A 218 5.37 -20.12 1.95
N ARG A 219 4.55 -19.71 0.97
CA ARG A 219 4.71 -18.42 0.27
C ARG A 219 4.50 -17.27 1.26
N MET A 220 5.50 -16.41 1.35
CA MET A 220 5.46 -15.20 2.19
C MET A 220 5.05 -13.99 1.35
N ASP A 221 4.24 -13.13 1.95
CA ASP A 221 4.07 -11.75 1.49
C ASP A 221 5.27 -10.92 1.95
N LEU A 222 6.25 -10.73 1.04
CA LEU A 222 7.42 -9.88 1.27
C LEU A 222 7.20 -8.45 0.76
N SER A 223 5.96 -7.96 0.72
CA SER A 223 5.68 -6.58 0.32
C SER A 223 6.12 -5.54 1.37
N GLY A 224 6.57 -4.39 0.89
CA GLY A 224 6.80 -3.18 1.70
C GLY A 224 8.01 -3.24 2.64
N SER A 225 7.93 -2.48 3.75
CA SER A 225 9.04 -2.31 4.70
C SER A 225 9.44 -3.61 5.41
N TRP A 226 8.50 -4.54 5.59
CA TRP A 226 8.79 -5.87 6.13
C TRP A 226 9.66 -6.68 5.17
N GLY A 227 9.34 -6.70 3.87
CA GLY A 227 10.17 -7.37 2.86
C GLY A 227 11.60 -6.86 2.83
N LYS A 228 11.76 -5.53 2.78
CA LYS A 228 13.09 -4.87 2.84
C LYS A 228 13.85 -5.22 4.12
N ALA A 229 13.16 -5.32 5.26
CA ALA A 229 13.77 -5.69 6.53
C ALA A 229 14.15 -7.18 6.56
N VAL A 230 13.31 -8.06 6.00
CA VAL A 230 13.55 -9.50 5.91
C VAL A 230 14.76 -9.78 5.03
N GLU A 231 14.89 -9.08 3.90
CA GLU A 231 16.05 -9.17 3.01
C GLU A 231 17.35 -8.75 3.71
N LYS A 232 17.30 -7.69 4.53
CA LYS A 232 18.48 -7.14 5.21
C LYS A 232 18.91 -7.91 6.46
N TYR A 233 17.98 -8.44 7.25
CA TYR A 233 18.27 -8.98 8.58
C TYR A 233 17.75 -10.42 8.81
N GLY A 234 16.85 -10.92 7.97
CA GLY A 234 16.20 -12.21 8.13
C GLY A 234 15.02 -12.21 9.10
N VAL A 235 14.05 -13.11 8.84
CA VAL A 235 12.77 -13.21 9.59
C VAL A 235 13.01 -13.48 11.08
N VAL A 236 13.87 -14.45 11.41
CA VAL A 236 14.18 -14.84 12.79
C VAL A 236 14.76 -13.69 13.62
N PHE A 237 15.64 -12.86 13.03
CA PHE A 237 16.21 -11.72 13.72
C PHE A 237 15.14 -10.67 14.05
N LEU A 238 14.29 -10.34 13.07
CA LEU A 238 13.20 -9.38 13.26
C LEU A 238 12.21 -9.86 14.32
N MET A 239 11.87 -11.16 14.30
CA MET A 239 11.02 -11.75 15.33
C MET A 239 11.64 -11.63 16.72
N ARG A 240 12.95 -11.85 16.88
CA ARG A 240 13.64 -11.65 18.17
C ARG A 240 13.52 -10.21 18.67
N VAL A 241 13.63 -9.23 17.77
CA VAL A 241 13.47 -7.81 18.13
C VAL A 241 12.07 -7.53 18.67
N HIS A 242 11.03 -7.98 17.96
CA HIS A 242 9.64 -7.79 18.40
C HIS A 242 9.32 -8.52 19.70
N LEU A 243 9.82 -9.75 19.89
CA LEU A 243 9.66 -10.51 21.13
C LEU A 243 10.34 -9.82 22.32
N ARG A 244 11.54 -9.23 22.14
CA ARG A 244 12.23 -8.47 23.19
C ARG A 244 11.46 -7.20 23.58
N LYS A 245 10.84 -6.54 22.61
CA LYS A 245 10.02 -5.32 22.82
C LYS A 245 8.60 -5.62 23.28
N MET A 246 8.21 -6.89 23.43
CA MET A 246 6.86 -7.31 23.83
C MET A 246 5.77 -6.88 22.83
N GLU A 247 6.13 -6.71 21.55
CA GLU A 247 5.23 -6.26 20.48
C GLU A 247 4.41 -7.44 19.88
N PHE A 248 3.65 -8.15 20.73
CA PHE A 248 2.92 -9.36 20.33
C PHE A 248 1.82 -9.10 19.29
N ASP A 249 1.16 -7.95 19.34
CA ASP A 249 0.13 -7.56 18.35
C ASP A 249 0.74 -7.33 16.96
N THR A 250 2.00 -6.89 16.91
CA THR A 250 2.73 -6.73 15.64
C THR A 250 3.04 -8.11 15.05
N LEU A 251 3.51 -9.06 15.88
CA LEU A 251 3.73 -10.45 15.43
C LEU A 251 2.43 -11.13 14.99
N LYS A 252 1.32 -10.91 15.69
CA LYS A 252 -0.01 -11.39 15.31
C LYS A 252 -0.43 -10.84 13.94
N ARG A 253 -0.28 -9.53 13.72
CA ARG A 253 -0.56 -8.89 12.41
C ARG A 253 0.32 -9.43 11.29
N LEU A 254 1.61 -9.67 11.55
CA LEU A 254 2.53 -10.23 10.56
C LEU A 254 2.14 -11.66 10.15
N MET A 255 1.68 -12.47 11.11
CA MET A 255 1.17 -13.81 10.80
C MET A 255 -0.16 -13.77 10.03
N SER A 256 -1.09 -12.89 10.41
CA SER A 256 -2.39 -12.76 9.70
C SER A 256 -2.21 -12.30 8.26
N ARG A 257 -1.23 -11.42 8.00
CA ARG A 257 -0.90 -10.90 6.66
C ARG A 257 -0.01 -11.84 5.83
N ARG A 258 0.15 -13.10 6.24
CA ARG A 258 1.02 -14.09 5.56
C ARG A 258 2.49 -13.64 5.41
N ARG A 259 2.99 -12.82 6.34
CA ARG A 259 4.37 -12.31 6.33
C ARG A 259 5.35 -13.19 7.12
N ILE A 260 4.81 -14.04 7.99
CA ILE A 260 5.51 -15.12 8.70
C ILE A 260 4.70 -16.40 8.46
N THR A 261 5.10 -17.18 7.48
CA THR A 261 4.36 -18.39 7.03
C THR A 261 5.21 -19.65 6.95
N ARG A 262 6.54 -19.54 6.85
CA ARG A 262 7.43 -20.70 6.76
C ARG A 262 7.35 -21.53 8.03
N GLU A 263 7.39 -22.85 7.87
CA GLU A 263 7.33 -23.80 8.98
C GLU A 263 8.47 -23.57 9.99
N GLU A 264 9.69 -23.29 9.50
CA GLU A 264 10.86 -22.98 10.33
C GLU A 264 10.63 -21.75 11.23
N ASP A 265 10.07 -20.68 10.69
CA ASP A 265 9.81 -19.44 11.41
C ASP A 265 8.66 -19.59 12.40
N LEU A 266 7.59 -20.27 12.01
CA LEU A 266 6.46 -20.56 12.89
C LEU A 266 6.87 -21.45 14.07
N ARG A 267 7.75 -22.43 13.82
CA ARG A 267 8.33 -23.29 14.86
C ARG A 267 9.17 -22.48 15.83
N TYR A 268 10.05 -21.62 15.31
CA TYR A 268 10.87 -20.71 16.11
C TYR A 268 10.01 -19.77 16.97
N LEU A 269 8.93 -19.22 16.43
CA LEU A 269 8.00 -18.35 17.16
C LEU A 269 7.34 -19.08 18.33
N ARG A 270 6.78 -20.26 18.06
CA ARG A 270 6.10 -21.07 19.08
C ARG A 270 7.04 -21.43 20.22
N ASP A 271 8.23 -21.89 19.91
CA ASP A 271 9.20 -22.32 20.93
C ASP A 271 9.69 -21.12 21.77
N SER A 272 9.88 -19.96 21.14
CA SER A 272 10.21 -18.72 21.85
C SER A 272 9.08 -18.27 22.79
N LEU A 273 7.81 -18.34 22.34
CA LEU A 273 6.65 -17.96 23.15
C LEU A 273 6.41 -18.93 24.31
N ARG A 274 6.69 -20.23 24.14
CA ARG A 274 6.62 -21.21 25.23
C ARG A 274 7.58 -20.85 26.35
N VAL A 275 8.84 -20.53 26.03
CA VAL A 275 9.84 -20.12 27.02
C VAL A 275 9.43 -18.82 27.72
N MET A 276 8.83 -17.87 26.99
CA MET A 276 8.32 -16.62 27.59
C MET A 276 7.12 -16.86 28.53
N GLU A 277 6.19 -17.75 28.16
CA GLU A 277 5.05 -18.12 29.01
C GLU A 277 5.49 -18.78 30.32
N GLU A 278 6.47 -19.70 30.26
CA GLU A 278 7.04 -20.33 31.44
C GLU A 278 7.70 -19.29 32.37
N ARG A 279 8.34 -18.25 31.82
CA ARG A 279 8.94 -17.16 32.61
C ARG A 279 7.90 -16.20 33.18
N PHE A 280 6.88 -15.82 32.42
CA PHE A 280 5.85 -14.88 32.87
C PHE A 280 4.88 -15.50 33.87
N SER A 281 4.68 -16.82 33.84
CA SER A 281 3.86 -17.50 34.86
C SER A 281 4.51 -17.48 36.25
N LEU A 282 5.84 -17.32 36.33
CA LEU A 282 6.58 -17.19 37.59
C LEU A 282 6.62 -15.74 38.12
N ASP A 283 6.41 -14.74 37.26
CA ASP A 283 6.50 -13.32 37.62
C ASP A 283 5.11 -12.66 37.70
N ARG A 284 4.68 -12.34 38.94
CA ARG A 284 3.39 -11.69 39.20
C ARG A 284 3.21 -10.34 38.50
N SER A 285 4.29 -9.63 38.18
CA SER A 285 4.21 -8.32 37.51
C SER A 285 3.82 -8.45 36.02
N MET A 286 4.11 -9.60 35.41
CA MET A 286 3.89 -9.87 33.98
C MET A 286 2.63 -10.70 33.71
N ALA A 287 1.77 -10.89 34.72
CA ALA A 287 0.55 -11.70 34.61
C ALA A 287 -0.39 -11.22 33.48
N HIS A 288 -0.45 -9.91 33.23
CA HIS A 288 -1.26 -9.31 32.17
C HIS A 288 -0.77 -9.62 30.74
N MET A 289 0.51 -10.00 30.58
CA MET A 289 1.11 -10.34 29.29
C MET A 289 1.03 -11.84 28.96
N ILE A 290 0.55 -12.67 29.88
CA ILE A 290 0.40 -14.12 29.67
C ILE A 290 -0.64 -14.41 28.59
N GLU A 291 -1.77 -13.69 28.61
CA GLU A 291 -2.87 -13.96 27.68
C GLU A 291 -2.50 -13.63 26.21
N PRO A 292 -1.88 -12.48 25.90
CA PRO A 292 -1.36 -12.21 24.56
C PRO A 292 -0.35 -13.26 24.06
N VAL A 293 0.54 -13.74 24.95
CA VAL A 293 1.54 -14.77 24.62
C VAL A 293 0.87 -16.10 24.31
N ARG A 294 -0.11 -16.52 25.12
CA ARG A 294 -0.88 -17.75 24.90
C ARG A 294 -1.64 -17.73 23.59
N GLU A 295 -2.29 -16.61 23.29
CA GLU A 295 -3.06 -16.47 22.06
C GLU A 295 -2.15 -16.49 20.83
N LEU A 296 -1.02 -15.78 20.85
CA LEU A 296 -0.06 -15.81 19.75
C LEU A 296 0.55 -17.22 19.55
N LYS A 297 0.84 -17.93 20.65
CA LYS A 297 1.32 -19.32 20.63
C LYS A 297 0.28 -20.25 19.99
N ARG A 298 -1.00 -20.10 20.35
CA ARG A 298 -2.12 -20.87 19.78
C ARG A 298 -2.22 -20.65 18.27
N ILE A 299 -2.17 -19.40 17.82
CA ILE A 299 -2.21 -19.06 16.39
C ILE A 299 -1.01 -19.67 15.64
N ALA A 300 0.19 -19.64 16.21
CA ALA A 300 1.38 -20.25 15.61
C ALA A 300 1.24 -21.77 15.49
N GLN A 301 0.70 -22.42 16.52
CA GLN A 301 0.46 -23.86 16.51
C GLN A 301 -0.60 -24.28 15.49
N ILE A 302 -1.69 -23.52 15.36
CA ILE A 302 -2.74 -23.79 14.35
C ILE A 302 -2.14 -23.74 12.94
N ARG A 303 -1.29 -22.76 12.64
CA ARG A 303 -0.60 -22.65 11.34
C ARG A 303 0.40 -23.79 11.11
N LEU A 304 1.16 -24.20 12.13
CA LEU A 304 2.04 -25.37 12.03
C LEU A 304 1.27 -26.67 11.78
N ASN A 305 0.08 -26.80 12.35
CA ASN A 305 -0.76 -27.99 12.12
C ASN A 305 -1.20 -28.09 10.66
N GLN A 306 -1.36 -26.97 9.94
CA GLN A 306 -1.67 -26.99 8.50
C GLN A 306 -0.58 -27.72 7.71
N PHE A 307 0.70 -27.44 7.99
CA PHE A 307 1.83 -28.16 7.39
C PHE A 307 1.87 -29.65 7.78
N THR A 308 1.49 -29.97 9.02
CA THR A 308 1.47 -31.36 9.51
C THR A 308 0.36 -32.18 8.85
N ILE A 309 -0.83 -31.59 8.68
CA ILE A 309 -1.96 -32.23 8.00
C ILE A 309 -1.65 -32.45 6.52
N LEU A 310 -1.01 -31.48 5.85
CA LEU A 310 -0.59 -31.63 4.45
C LEU A 310 0.44 -32.75 4.27
N ARG A 311 1.45 -32.83 5.15
CA ARG A 311 2.40 -33.94 5.12
C ARG A 311 1.72 -35.29 5.29
N LYS A 312 0.79 -35.39 6.24
CA LYS A 312 0.06 -36.63 6.48
C LYS A 312 -0.82 -37.04 5.30
N LYS A 313 -1.50 -36.09 4.66
CA LYS A 313 -2.26 -36.34 3.43
C LYS A 313 -1.37 -36.85 2.30
N LEU A 314 -0.20 -36.26 2.14
CA LEU A 314 0.81 -36.67 1.15
C LEU A 314 1.38 -38.06 1.43
N GLU A 315 1.60 -38.41 2.71
CA GLU A 315 2.01 -39.75 3.13
C GLU A 315 0.90 -40.78 2.86
N ASP A 316 -0.35 -40.47 3.20
CA ASP A 316 -1.53 -41.31 2.94
C ASP A 316 -1.80 -41.53 1.43
N GLU A 317 -1.43 -40.56 0.57
CA GLU A 317 -1.54 -40.66 -0.90
C GLU A 317 -0.40 -41.46 -1.55
N LEU A 318 0.75 -41.58 -0.88
CA LEU A 318 1.93 -42.32 -1.36
C LEU A 318 1.95 -43.79 -0.93
N ASP A 319 1.20 -44.15 0.12
CA ASP A 319 1.05 -45.52 0.65
C ASP A 319 -0.14 -46.32 0.01
N VAL A 320 -0.70 -45.83 -1.12
CA VAL A 320 -1.72 -46.51 -1.96
C VAL A 320 -1.14 -46.93 -3.31
#